data_AF-A0A2D7UYS1-F1
#
_entry.id   AF-A0A2D7UYS1-F1
#
_cell.length_a   1.000
_cell.length_b   1.000
_cell.length_c   1.000
_cell.angle_alpha   90.00
_cell.angle_beta   90.00
_cell.angle_gamma   90.00
#
_symmetry.space_group_name_H-M   'P 1'
#
loop_
_entity.id
_entity.type
_entity.pdbx_description
1 polymer ?
#
loop_
_entity_poly.entity_id
_entity_poly.type
_entity_poly.pdbx_seq_one_letter_code
_entity_poly.pdbx_strand_id
1 'polypeptide(L)' 'MKRSTVHTEPLARLDTPLVRRNGTLQPAGWDEALDTVAQGFTSILADKGPEAVGLFSCSKSTNEMNYAAQKFMRT' A
#
# COMPACT_ATOMS: atom_id res chain seq x y z
N MET A 1 -29.92 -23.47 7.29
CA MET A 1 -29.57 -22.07 7.62
C MET A 1 -29.63 -21.25 6.34
N LYS A 2 -30.54 -20.27 6.24
CA LYS A 2 -30.58 -19.33 5.11
C LYS A 2 -29.49 -18.28 5.35
N ARG A 3 -28.49 -18.18 4.47
CA ARG A 3 -27.50 -17.09 4.52
C ARG A 3 -28.24 -15.78 4.24
N SER A 4 -28.12 -14.83 5.16
CA SER A 4 -28.58 -13.46 4.95
C SER A 4 -27.80 -12.84 3.79
N THR A 5 -28.51 -12.36 2.77
CA THR A 5 -27.95 -11.73 1.56
C THR A 5 -28.00 -10.21 1.65
N VAL A 6 -27.68 -9.66 2.83
CA VAL A 6 -27.49 -8.21 2.95
C VAL A 6 -26.13 -7.88 2.35
N HIS A 7 -26.14 -7.45 1.09
CA HIS A 7 -24.97 -6.85 0.45
C HIS A 7 -25.05 -5.34 0.66
N THR A 8 -24.05 -4.77 1.34
CA THR A 8 -23.88 -3.32 1.42
C THR A 8 -23.60 -2.77 0.03
N GLU A 9 -24.15 -1.59 -0.28
CA GLU A 9 -23.80 -0.88 -1.51
C GLU A 9 -22.28 -0.76 -1.65
N PRO A 10 -21.71 -1.07 -2.84
CA PRO A 10 -20.28 -1.04 -3.04
C PRO A 10 -19.76 0.39 -2.91
N LEU A 11 -18.66 0.55 -2.17
CA LEU A 11 -17.93 1.81 -2.11
C LEU A 11 -17.40 2.18 -3.50
N ALA A 12 -17.26 3.48 -3.76
CA ALA A 12 -16.62 3.96 -4.97
C ALA A 12 -15.19 3.42 -5.09
N ARG A 13 -14.82 3.00 -6.30
CA ARG A 13 -13.47 2.52 -6.60
C ARG A 13 -12.49 3.70 -6.54
N LEU A 14 -11.35 3.50 -5.88
CA LEU A 14 -10.24 4.44 -5.93
C LEU A 14 -9.56 4.36 -7.30
N ASP A 15 -9.37 5.50 -7.95
CA ASP A 15 -8.84 5.64 -9.31
C ASP A 15 -7.58 6.51 -9.40
N THR A 16 -7.27 7.28 -8.35
CA THR A 16 -6.06 8.11 -8.25
C THR A 16 -5.29 7.83 -6.94
N PRO A 17 -3.96 7.97 -6.95
CA PRO A 17 -3.19 8.04 -5.71
C PRO A 17 -3.67 9.16 -4.79
N LEU A 18 -3.56 8.94 -3.48
CA LEU A 18 -3.86 9.93 -2.44
C LEU A 18 -2.66 10.07 -1.51
N VAL A 19 -2.14 11.29 -1.37
CA VAL A 19 -1.04 11.62 -0.44
C VAL A 19 -1.59 12.43 0.73
N ARG A 20 -1.11 12.15 1.94
CA ARG A 20 -1.55 12.88 3.14
C ARG A 20 -0.80 14.20 3.26
N ARG A 21 -1.52 15.32 3.21
CA ARG A 21 -1.00 16.67 3.44
C ARG A 21 -1.81 17.33 4.55
N ASN A 22 -1.12 17.86 5.56
CA ASN A 22 -1.75 18.52 6.71
C ASN A 22 -2.87 17.68 7.36
N GLY A 23 -2.63 16.37 7.53
CA GLY A 23 -3.60 15.46 8.13
C GLY A 23 -4.71 14.96 7.20
N THR A 24 -4.87 15.52 5.99
CA THR A 24 -5.93 15.15 5.04
C THR A 24 -5.38 14.39 3.83
N LEU A 25 -6.12 13.40 3.32
CA LEU A 25 -5.78 12.71 2.07
C LEU A 25 -6.19 13.58 0.88
N GLN A 26 -5.26 13.83 -0.04
CA GLN A 26 -5.50 14.64 -1.24
C GLN A 26 -5.02 13.89 -2.49
N PRO A 27 -5.71 14.03 -3.65
CA PRO A 27 -5.26 13.48 -4.92
C PRO A 27 -3.83 13.87 -5.30
N ALA A 28 -3.10 12.92 -5.84
CA ALA A 28 -1.72 13.07 -6.31
C ALA A 28 -1.49 12.30 -7.62
N GLY A 29 -0.48 12.72 -8.37
CA GLY A 29 0.02 11.96 -9.52
C GLY A 29 0.80 10.70 -9.09
N TRP A 30 1.02 9.78 -10.02
CA TRP A 30 1.80 8.57 -9.74
C TRP A 30 3.25 8.87 -9.36
N ASP A 31 3.92 9.76 -10.09
CA ASP A 31 5.31 10.13 -9.80
C ASP A 31 5.43 10.72 -8.39
N GLU A 32 4.56 11.68 -8.05
CA GLU A 32 4.54 12.29 -6.71
C GLU A 32 4.30 11.25 -5.60
N ALA A 33 3.34 10.34 -5.81
CA ALA A 33 3.00 9.33 -4.82
C ALA A 33 4.17 8.36 -4.60
N LEU A 34 4.81 7.91 -5.67
CA LEU A 34 5.95 6.99 -5.61
C LEU A 34 7.19 7.67 -5.02
N ASP A 35 7.47 8.92 -5.39
CA ASP A 35 8.57 9.71 -4.81
C ASP A 35 8.37 9.92 -3.31
N THR A 36 7.14 10.22 -2.88
CA THR A 36 6.79 10.37 -1.46
C THR A 36 7.06 9.08 -0.69
N VAL A 37 6.67 7.92 -1.24
CA VAL A 37 6.94 6.62 -0.64
C VAL A 37 8.44 6.33 -0.59
N ALA A 38 9.16 6.55 -1.69
CA ALA A 38 10.59 6.31 -1.78
C ALA A 38 11.37 7.16 -0.75
N GLN A 39 11.06 8.45 -0.65
CA GLN A 39 11.68 9.35 0.33
C GLN A 39 11.42 8.88 1.77
N GLY A 40 10.19 8.46 2.08
CA GLY A 40 9.85 7.92 3.40
C GLY A 40 10.63 6.65 3.74
N PHE A 41 10.70 5.70 2.81
CA PHE A 41 11.48 4.47 2.98
C PHE A 41 12.96 4.77 3.16
N THR A 42 13.57 5.59 2.29
CA THR A 42 14.99 5.95 2.39
C THR A 42 15.31 6.63 3.72
N SER A 43 14.46 7.54 4.19
CA SER A 43 14.66 8.21 5.48
C SER A 43 14.59 7.23 6.66
N ILE A 44 13.61 6.32 6.68
CA ILE A 44 13.45 5.34 7.76
C ILE A 44 14.58 4.33 7.76
N LEU A 45 14.99 3.85 6.57
CA LEU A 45 16.10 2.92 6.42
C LEU A 45 17.42 3.54 6.89
N ALA A 46 17.65 4.81 6.59
CA ALA A 46 18.85 5.53 7.04
C ALA A 46 18.90 5.74 8.56
N ASP A 47 17.76 6.02 9.20
CA ASP A 47 17.67 6.32 10.63
C ASP A 47 17.55 5.07 11.52
N LYS A 48 16.78 4.06 11.08
CA LYS A 48 16.37 2.92 11.89
C LYS A 48 16.78 1.55 11.33
N GLY A 49 17.37 1.51 10.14
CA GLY A 49 17.79 0.27 9.48
C GLY A 49 16.64 -0.54 8.88
N PRO A 50 16.95 -1.69 8.25
CA PRO A 50 15.98 -2.50 7.50
C PRO A 50 14.88 -3.12 8.36
N GLU A 51 15.17 -3.45 9.63
CA GLU A 51 14.19 -4.03 10.57
C GLU A 51 13.04 -3.08 10.93
N ALA A 52 13.15 -1.79 10.59
CA ALA A 52 12.09 -0.80 10.79
C ALA A 52 11.04 -0.80 9.67
N VAL A 53 11.24 -1.58 8.60
CA VAL A 53 10.35 -1.65 7.45
C VAL A 53 9.76 -3.05 7.33
N GLY A 54 8.45 -3.13 7.10
CA GLY A 54 7.74 -4.37 6.85
C GLY A 54 6.78 -4.25 5.67
N LEU A 55 6.45 -5.39 5.06
CA LEU A 55 5.46 -5.49 4.00
C LEU A 55 4.42 -6.54 4.37
N PHE A 56 3.15 -6.20 4.15
CA PHE A 56 2.03 -7.11 4.31
C PHE A 56 1.40 -7.38 2.96
N SER A 57 1.52 -8.62 2.46
CA SER A 57 0.89 -9.04 1.20
C SER A 57 -0.50 -9.66 1.43
N CYS A 58 -1.17 -10.08 0.36
CA CYS A 58 -2.53 -10.60 0.41
C CYS A 58 -2.67 -11.95 -0.30
N SER A 59 -3.31 -12.93 0.38
CA SER A 59 -3.63 -14.24 -0.19
C SER A 59 -4.60 -14.21 -1.37
N LYS A 60 -5.27 -13.06 -1.61
CA LYS A 60 -6.12 -12.83 -2.78
C LYS A 60 -5.37 -12.23 -3.98
N SER A 61 -4.08 -11.93 -3.84
CA SER A 61 -3.20 -11.54 -4.97
C SER A 61 -2.65 -12.78 -5.68
N THR A 62 -2.07 -12.60 -6.86
CA THR A 62 -1.45 -13.72 -7.59
C THR A 62 -0.16 -14.18 -6.90
N ASN A 63 0.28 -15.41 -7.21
CA ASN A 63 1.51 -15.96 -6.66
C ASN A 63 2.75 -15.17 -7.11
N GLU A 64 2.75 -14.66 -8.33
CA GLU A 64 3.81 -13.83 -8.90
C GLU A 64 3.93 -12.51 -8.13
N MET A 65 2.80 -11.90 -7.77
CA MET A 65 2.81 -10.68 -6.95
C MET A 65 3.37 -10.96 -5.56
N ASN A 66 2.97 -12.07 -4.93
CA ASN A 66 3.54 -12.49 -3.65
C ASN A 66 5.05 -12.78 -3.75
N TYR A 67 5.50 -13.39 -4.85
CA TYR A 67 6.91 -13.61 -5.14
C TYR A 67 7.68 -12.28 -5.31
N ALA A 68 7.11 -11.29 -6.01
CA ALA A 68 7.71 -9.98 -6.16
C ALA A 68 7.80 -9.24 -4.82
N ALA A 69 6.75 -9.29 -3.99
CA ALA A 69 6.72 -8.64 -2.68
C ALA A 69 7.80 -9.19 -1.74
N GLN A 70 7.98 -10.52 -1.69
CA GLN A 70 9.05 -11.11 -0.90
C GLN A 70 10.44 -10.76 -1.44
N LYS A 71 10.60 -10.66 -2.78
CA LYS A 71 11.88 -10.30 -3.40
C LYS A 71 12.22 -8.83 -3.15
N PHE A 72 11.20 -7.97 -3.07
CA PHE A 72 11.38 -6.56 -2.74
C PHE A 72 11.86 -6.37 -1.29
N MET A 73 11.31 -7.14 -0.34
CA MET A 73 11.67 -7.00 1.08
C MET A 73 12.94 -7.72 1.51
N ARG A 74 13.40 -8.69 0.71
CA ARG A 74 14.58 -9.49 1.03
C ARG A 74 15.75 -8.99 0.22
N THR A 75 16.89 -8.79 0.88
CA THR A 75 18.19 -8.53 0.28
C THR A 75 18.70 -9.73 -0.49
#